data_AF-A0A9D3WF92-F1
#
_entry.id   AF-A0A9D3WF92-F1
#
_cell.length_a   1.000
_cell.length_b   1.000
_cell.length_c   1.000
_cell.angle_alpha   90.00
_cell.angle_beta   90.00
_cell.angle_gamma   90.00
#
_symmetry.space_group_name_H-M   'P 1'
#
loop_
_entity.id
_entity.type
_entity.pdbx_description
1 polymer ?
#
loop_
_entity_poly.entity_id
_entity_poly.type
_entity_poly.pdbx_seq_one_letter_code
_entity_poly.pdbx_strand_id
1 'polypeptide(L)'
;MASTKSSPLTIPLFLTWMILFLQPMVSSGNHAFSIKEATVQDLQLAFEKNQLTSRQLVAFYMGEIHRLNALLRPVIEVNPDALYQADEADRERKAKAPGSLSGLHGLPILLKDNIATKDKMNTTASSLALLGSIVPRDAGVVSKLRKAGAIILGKVSLSEWAHFRDGGVPSGWCARTGQGKNPYNISKDPCGSSSGSAIAAAANLAAVTLGTDTDGSILCPSNNNAIVGIKPTVGLTSRAGVVPITPRQDTVGPMCRTVADAVYVLDAISGLDYNDKATIEASRYIPRGGYKQFLKIDGLKGKRLGLFRNEFFNVGEGSVYAKVFERHFSTLSGD
;
A
#
# COMPACT_ATOMS: atom_id res chain seq x y z
N MET A 1 -12.14 -66.97 -75.31
CA MET A 1 -12.31 -65.74 -76.12
C MET A 1 -12.34 -64.56 -75.17
N ALA A 2 -11.48 -63.57 -75.45
CA ALA A 2 -11.42 -62.17 -74.99
C ALA A 2 -12.01 -61.82 -73.59
N SER A 3 -11.21 -61.41 -72.60
CA SER A 3 -10.54 -60.09 -72.53
C SER A 3 -11.54 -58.94 -72.69
N THR A 4 -11.86 -58.22 -71.61
CA THR A 4 -11.27 -56.90 -71.31
C THR A 4 -11.91 -56.29 -70.07
N LYS A 5 -11.06 -55.71 -69.22
CA LYS A 5 -11.35 -54.97 -68.00
C LYS A 5 -12.11 -53.67 -68.31
N SER A 6 -13.05 -53.30 -67.43
CA SER A 6 -13.49 -51.91 -67.26
C SER A 6 -13.78 -51.60 -65.78
N SER A 7 -12.86 -50.88 -65.15
CA SER A 7 -13.15 -49.84 -64.15
C SER A 7 -13.21 -48.50 -64.91
N PRO A 8 -13.76 -47.37 -64.42
CA PRO A 8 -13.77 -46.86 -63.03
C PRO A 8 -15.17 -46.32 -62.60
N LEU A 9 -15.46 -45.91 -61.37
CA LEU A 9 -15.16 -44.58 -60.82
C LEU A 9 -15.63 -44.56 -59.35
N THR A 10 -14.72 -44.73 -58.40
CA THR A 10 -14.95 -44.36 -57.00
C THR A 10 -14.44 -42.94 -56.82
N ILE A 11 -15.34 -42.02 -56.46
CA ILE A 11 -15.02 -40.62 -56.15
C ILE A 11 -14.57 -40.57 -54.68
N PRO A 12 -13.32 -40.20 -54.35
CA PRO A 12 -13.01 -39.77 -53.00
C PRO A 12 -13.31 -38.27 -52.89
N LEU A 13 -14.29 -37.93 -52.05
CA LEU A 13 -14.55 -36.56 -51.64
C LEU A 13 -13.37 -36.07 -50.78
N PHE A 14 -12.34 -35.50 -51.41
CA PHE A 14 -11.37 -34.63 -50.74
C PHE A 14 -11.63 -33.20 -51.21
N LEU A 15 -12.61 -32.54 -50.59
CA LEU A 15 -12.70 -31.08 -50.65
C LEU A 15 -11.62 -30.52 -49.72
N THR A 16 -10.50 -30.13 -50.32
CA THR A 16 -9.50 -29.25 -49.71
C THR A 16 -10.14 -27.89 -49.43
N TRP A 17 -10.57 -27.66 -48.19
CA TRP A 17 -10.83 -26.31 -47.69
C TRP A 17 -9.50 -25.67 -47.32
N MET A 18 -8.94 -24.92 -48.27
CA MET A 18 -7.84 -24.00 -48.00
C MET A 18 -8.44 -22.75 -47.33
N ILE A 19 -8.69 -22.83 -46.03
CA ILE A 19 -9.02 -21.66 -45.21
C ILE A 19 -7.72 -20.86 -45.07
N LEU A 20 -7.62 -19.77 -45.82
CA LEU A 20 -6.69 -18.68 -45.52
C LEU A 20 -7.07 -18.14 -44.13
N PHE A 21 -6.34 -18.56 -43.11
CA PHE A 21 -6.33 -17.87 -41.83
C PHE A 21 -5.64 -16.51 -42.02
N LEU A 22 -6.41 -15.50 -42.40
CA LEU A 22 -6.09 -14.12 -42.06
C LEU A 22 -6.20 -14.03 -40.54
N GLN A 23 -5.12 -14.35 -39.84
CA GLN A 23 -5.00 -13.99 -38.44
C GLN A 23 -5.10 -12.47 -38.36
N PRO A 24 -6.01 -11.90 -37.56
CA PRO A 24 -5.90 -10.49 -37.24
C PRO A 24 -4.54 -10.37 -36.55
N MET A 25 -3.64 -9.57 -37.12
CA MET A 25 -2.53 -9.05 -36.35
C MET A 25 -3.17 -8.34 -35.17
N VAL A 26 -3.17 -9.00 -34.02
CA VAL A 26 -3.37 -8.33 -32.75
C VAL A 26 -2.18 -7.38 -32.69
N SER A 27 -2.43 -6.13 -33.07
CA SER A 27 -1.56 -5.03 -32.73
C SER A 27 -1.37 -5.13 -31.22
N SER A 28 -0.21 -5.62 -30.81
CA SER A 28 0.29 -5.46 -29.45
C SER A 28 0.44 -3.97 -29.23
N GLY A 29 -0.68 -3.33 -28.91
CA GLY A 29 -0.72 -1.95 -28.46
C GLY A 29 0.22 -1.87 -27.28
N ASN A 30 1.37 -1.27 -27.51
CA ASN A 30 2.40 -0.99 -26.52
C ASN A 30 1.78 0.02 -25.55
N HIS A 31 0.91 -0.44 -24.65
CA HIS A 31 0.30 0.40 -23.64
C HIS A 31 1.44 0.89 -22.75
N ALA A 32 1.71 2.20 -22.82
CA ALA A 32 2.73 2.82 -21.99
C ALA A 32 2.44 2.52 -20.51
N PHE A 33 3.46 2.14 -19.77
CA PHE A 33 3.36 1.89 -18.33
C PHE A 33 2.77 3.12 -17.61
N SER A 34 1.75 2.91 -16.78
CA SER A 34 1.12 3.95 -15.96
C SER A 34 1.57 3.81 -14.50
N ILE A 35 2.07 4.89 -13.91
CA ILE A 35 2.41 4.94 -12.48
C ILE A 35 1.16 4.96 -11.58
N LYS A 36 0.06 5.59 -12.06
CA LYS A 36 -1.19 5.63 -11.30
C LYS A 36 -1.77 4.23 -11.18
N GLU A 37 -2.16 3.86 -9.96
CA GLU A 37 -2.66 2.53 -9.58
C GLU A 37 -1.65 1.38 -9.76
N ALA A 38 -0.39 1.65 -10.11
CA ALA A 38 0.64 0.61 -10.18
C ALA A 38 0.87 0.01 -8.79
N THR A 39 0.96 -1.32 -8.74
CA THR A 39 1.32 -2.06 -7.52
C THR A 39 2.83 -1.99 -7.27
N VAL A 40 3.27 -2.37 -6.08
CA VAL A 40 4.68 -2.57 -5.74
C VAL A 40 5.37 -3.50 -6.77
N GLN A 41 4.68 -4.57 -7.18
CA GLN A 41 5.22 -5.51 -8.16
C GLN A 41 5.34 -4.90 -9.56
N ASP A 42 4.34 -4.13 -10.01
CA ASP A 42 4.38 -3.45 -11.30
C ASP A 42 5.52 -2.44 -11.36
N LEU A 43 5.74 -1.68 -10.28
CA LEU A 43 6.82 -0.70 -10.18
C LEU A 43 8.20 -1.38 -10.20
N GLN A 44 8.39 -2.49 -9.47
CA GLN A 44 9.65 -3.24 -9.51
C GLN A 44 9.91 -3.82 -10.91
N LEU A 45 8.88 -4.39 -11.57
CA LEU A 45 9.00 -4.88 -12.95
C LEU A 45 9.35 -3.76 -13.93
N ALA A 46 8.78 -2.56 -13.76
CA ALA A 46 9.11 -1.40 -14.57
C ALA A 46 10.57 -0.95 -14.39
N PHE A 47 11.10 -1.01 -13.16
CA PHE A 47 12.52 -0.77 -12.89
C PHE A 47 13.42 -1.82 -13.56
N GLU A 48 13.09 -3.10 -13.42
CA GLU A 48 13.85 -4.21 -14.03
C GLU A 48 13.91 -4.10 -15.56
N LYS A 49 12.81 -3.68 -16.19
CA LYS A 49 12.70 -3.47 -17.64
C LYS A 49 13.25 -2.13 -18.12
N ASN A 50 13.82 -1.32 -17.24
CA ASN A 50 14.28 0.05 -17.53
C ASN A 50 13.18 0.95 -18.14
N GLN A 51 11.91 0.68 -17.82
CA GLN A 51 10.76 1.48 -18.24
C GLN A 51 10.50 2.67 -17.30
N LEU A 52 11.04 2.58 -16.08
CA LEU A 52 10.94 3.58 -15.03
C LEU A 52 12.23 3.56 -14.21
N THR A 53 12.58 4.70 -13.62
CA THR A 53 13.65 4.83 -12.61
C THR A 53 13.05 5.28 -11.29
N SER A 54 13.73 5.00 -10.17
CA SER A 54 13.33 5.50 -8.86
C SER A 54 13.24 7.03 -8.85
N ARG A 55 14.17 7.73 -9.51
CA ARG A 55 14.10 9.19 -9.65
C ARG A 55 12.87 9.67 -10.39
N GLN A 56 12.50 9.04 -11.51
CA GLN A 56 11.27 9.38 -12.24
C GLN A 56 10.02 9.13 -11.38
N LEU A 57 9.99 8.04 -10.62
CA LEU A 57 8.89 7.72 -9.72
C LEU A 57 8.75 8.75 -8.58
N VAL A 58 9.86 9.14 -7.95
CA VAL A 58 9.86 10.19 -6.92
C VAL A 58 9.41 11.53 -7.49
N ALA A 59 9.93 11.92 -8.66
CA ALA A 59 9.54 13.16 -9.33
C ALA A 59 8.04 13.18 -9.66
N PHE A 60 7.49 12.05 -10.13
CA PHE A 60 6.06 11.90 -10.38
C PHE A 60 5.23 12.15 -9.12
N TYR A 61 5.54 11.48 -8.00
CA TYR A 61 4.77 11.65 -6.77
C TYR A 61 4.93 13.03 -6.16
N MET A 62 6.12 13.64 -6.23
CA MET A 62 6.30 15.05 -5.83
C MET A 62 5.42 16.00 -6.65
N GLY A 63 5.26 15.74 -7.95
CA GLY A 63 4.34 16.47 -8.83
C GLY A 63 2.87 16.32 -8.40
N GLU A 64 2.42 15.09 -8.12
CA GLU A 64 1.04 14.87 -7.64
C GLU A 64 0.81 15.48 -6.25
N ILE A 65 1.80 15.44 -5.35
CA ILE A 65 1.75 16.15 -4.07
C ILE A 65 1.59 17.65 -4.31
N HIS A 66 2.42 18.26 -5.15
CA HIS A 66 2.31 19.68 -5.46
C HIS A 66 0.92 20.06 -5.98
N ARG A 67 0.35 19.22 -6.85
CA ARG A 67 -0.97 19.45 -7.47
C ARG A 67 -2.13 19.30 -6.49
N LEU A 68 -2.09 18.30 -5.60
CA LEU A 68 -3.24 17.90 -4.80
C LEU A 68 -3.18 18.35 -3.33
N ASN A 69 -2.00 18.66 -2.79
CA ASN A 69 -1.83 18.89 -1.35
C ASN A 69 -2.55 20.17 -0.86
N ALA A 70 -2.71 21.19 -1.71
CA ALA A 70 -3.49 22.38 -1.37
C ALA A 70 -4.98 22.08 -1.10
N LEU A 71 -5.53 21.10 -1.83
CA LEU A 71 -6.92 20.66 -1.71
C LEU A 71 -7.10 19.62 -0.61
N LEU A 72 -6.28 18.57 -0.63
CA LEU A 72 -6.47 17.38 0.21
C LEU A 72 -5.76 17.48 1.57
N ARG A 73 -4.66 18.25 1.64
CA ARG A 73 -3.82 18.46 2.83
C ARG A 73 -3.25 17.19 3.53
N PRO A 74 -2.92 16.09 2.82
CA PRO A 74 -2.38 14.89 3.46
C PRO A 74 -0.88 14.97 3.79
N VAL A 75 -0.07 15.66 2.99
CA VAL A 75 1.39 15.69 3.15
C VAL A 75 1.79 16.93 3.94
N ILE A 76 2.44 16.74 5.08
CA ILE A 76 2.86 17.83 5.96
C ILE A 76 4.27 18.32 5.63
N GLU A 77 5.16 17.40 5.24
CA GLU A 77 6.54 17.71 4.81
C GLU A 77 6.98 16.73 3.72
N VAL A 78 7.73 17.24 2.74
CA VAL A 78 8.40 16.41 1.73
C VAL A 78 9.88 16.36 2.07
N ASN A 79 10.50 15.18 1.95
CA ASN A 79 11.91 15.03 2.24
C ASN A 79 12.74 15.73 1.16
N PRO A 80 13.53 16.77 1.51
CA PRO A 80 14.31 17.50 0.53
C PRO A 80 15.38 16.62 -0.14
N ASP A 81 15.79 15.52 0.50
CA ASP A 81 16.81 14.61 -0.02
C ASP A 81 16.19 13.44 -0.82
N ALA A 82 14.86 13.34 -0.98
CA ALA A 82 14.19 12.19 -1.61
C ALA A 82 14.67 11.92 -3.05
N LEU A 83 14.84 12.97 -3.84
CA LEU A 83 15.33 12.86 -5.22
C LEU A 83 16.77 12.35 -5.29
N TYR A 84 17.63 12.77 -4.34
CA TYR A 84 18.99 12.28 -4.23
C TYR A 84 19.03 10.81 -3.78
N GLN A 85 18.20 10.44 -2.80
CA GLN A 85 18.05 9.04 -2.38
C GLN A 85 17.56 8.14 -3.52
N ALA A 86 16.73 8.68 -4.42
CA ALA A 86 16.28 7.99 -5.62
C ALA A 86 17.40 7.75 -6.63
N ASP A 87 18.25 8.76 -6.87
CA ASP A 87 19.44 8.61 -7.71
C ASP A 87 20.40 7.55 -7.18
N GLU A 88 20.58 7.47 -5.85
CA GLU A 88 21.37 6.41 -5.22
C GLU A 88 20.74 5.03 -5.42
N ALA A 89 19.43 4.89 -5.21
CA ALA A 89 18.74 3.61 -5.42
C ALA A 89 18.87 3.12 -6.87
N ASP A 90 18.81 4.02 -7.85
CA ASP A 90 19.03 3.72 -9.26
C ASP A 90 20.48 3.29 -9.54
N ARG A 91 21.47 3.96 -8.93
CA ARG A 91 22.89 3.55 -9.02
C ARG A 91 23.14 2.17 -8.44
N GLU A 92 22.60 1.89 -7.25
CA GLU A 92 22.72 0.61 -6.57
C GLU A 92 22.10 -0.52 -7.41
N ARG A 93 20.94 -0.27 -8.02
CA ARG A 93 20.29 -1.22 -8.93
C ARG A 93 21.15 -1.50 -10.17
N LYS A 94 21.70 -0.46 -10.80
CA LYS A 94 22.61 -0.60 -11.95
C LYS A 94 23.89 -1.37 -11.58
N ALA A 95 24.42 -1.14 -10.39
CA ALA A 95 25.61 -1.82 -9.87
C ALA A 95 25.32 -3.24 -9.34
N LYS A 96 24.05 -3.67 -9.30
CA LYS A 96 23.61 -4.94 -8.67
C LYS A 96 24.10 -5.07 -7.23
N ALA A 97 24.07 -3.98 -6.48
CA ALA A 97 24.49 -3.96 -5.08
C ALA A 97 23.67 -4.95 -4.23
N PRO A 98 24.24 -5.54 -3.16
CA PRO A 98 23.48 -6.41 -2.26
C PRO A 98 22.22 -5.71 -1.74
N GLY A 99 21.06 -6.37 -1.85
CA GLY A 99 19.78 -5.81 -1.42
C GLY A 99 19.08 -4.93 -2.46
N SER A 100 19.72 -4.57 -3.59
CA SER A 100 19.10 -3.76 -4.65
C SER A 100 17.93 -4.44 -5.41
N LEU A 101 17.72 -5.74 -5.14
CA LEU A 101 16.58 -6.54 -5.62
C LEU A 101 15.52 -6.78 -4.55
N SER A 102 15.61 -6.09 -3.40
CA SER A 102 14.54 -6.11 -2.40
C SER A 102 13.23 -5.58 -3.02
N GLY A 103 12.09 -6.13 -2.59
CA GLY A 103 10.78 -5.75 -3.12
C GLY A 103 10.40 -4.28 -2.89
N LEU A 104 11.05 -3.58 -1.96
CA LEU A 104 10.83 -2.15 -1.71
C LEU A 104 11.97 -1.25 -2.20
N HIS A 105 13.00 -1.83 -2.84
CA HIS A 105 14.18 -1.07 -3.26
C HIS A 105 13.77 0.04 -4.22
N GLY A 106 14.11 1.28 -3.87
CA GLY A 106 13.83 2.46 -4.68
C GLY A 106 12.37 2.92 -4.73
N LEU A 107 11.49 2.39 -3.87
CA LEU A 107 10.09 2.83 -3.79
C LEU A 107 9.90 3.98 -2.80
N PRO A 108 9.19 5.06 -3.17
CA PRO A 108 8.89 6.16 -2.26
C PRO A 108 7.73 5.85 -1.31
N ILE A 109 7.97 6.06 -0.02
CA ILE A 109 7.04 5.79 1.08
C ILE A 109 6.76 7.07 1.86
N LEU A 110 5.48 7.34 2.15
CA LEU A 110 5.08 8.38 3.09
C LEU A 110 4.82 7.80 4.48
N LEU A 111 5.27 8.53 5.50
CA LEU A 111 5.18 8.09 6.90
C LEU A 111 4.27 9.03 7.68
N LYS A 112 3.37 8.48 8.50
CA LYS A 112 2.63 9.29 9.49
C LYS A 112 3.58 10.12 10.34
N ASP A 113 3.25 11.38 10.59
CA ASP A 113 4.14 12.36 11.22
C ASP A 113 4.43 12.10 12.73
N ASN A 114 3.90 11.03 13.30
CA ASN A 114 4.32 10.54 14.62
C ASN A 114 5.42 9.48 14.56
N ILE A 115 5.89 9.07 13.38
CA ILE A 115 6.96 8.07 13.19
C ILE A 115 8.29 8.81 13.00
N ALA A 116 9.28 8.62 13.88
CA ALA A 116 10.54 9.37 13.81
C ALA A 116 11.41 9.03 12.60
N THR A 117 12.02 10.06 12.02
CA THR A 117 13.05 9.97 10.98
C THR A 117 14.17 10.98 11.23
N LYS A 118 15.42 10.61 10.98
CA LYS A 118 16.61 11.48 11.01
C LYS A 118 16.81 12.29 9.72
N ASP A 119 15.89 12.20 8.76
CA ASP A 119 15.89 13.07 7.58
C ASP A 119 15.72 14.55 7.98
N LYS A 120 15.91 15.46 7.02
CA LYS A 120 15.69 16.91 7.19
C LYS A 120 14.20 17.27 7.19
N MET A 121 13.46 16.62 8.08
CA MET A 121 12.03 16.77 8.30
C MET A 121 11.74 16.64 9.79
N ASN A 122 10.61 17.17 10.24
CA ASN A 122 10.17 17.06 11.62
C ASN A 122 9.40 15.75 11.88
N THR A 123 9.23 15.42 13.15
CA THR A 123 8.29 14.40 13.63
C THR A 123 7.50 15.05 14.74
N THR A 124 6.29 15.50 14.43
CA THR A 124 5.58 16.45 15.31
C THR A 124 4.28 15.91 15.89
N ALA A 125 3.89 14.68 15.53
CA ALA A 125 2.53 14.19 15.77
C ALA A 125 1.47 15.20 15.27
N SER A 126 1.80 15.91 14.18
CA SER A 126 1.08 17.04 13.58
C SER A 126 0.85 18.26 14.49
N SER A 127 1.53 18.37 15.63
CA SER A 127 1.41 19.50 16.57
C SER A 127 2.46 20.58 16.34
N LEU A 128 2.08 21.85 16.48
CA LEU A 128 3.04 22.96 16.48
C LEU A 128 4.04 22.90 17.64
N ALA A 129 3.69 22.24 18.75
CA ALA A 129 4.53 22.15 19.95
C ALA A 129 5.85 21.39 19.73
N LEU A 130 5.90 20.52 18.72
CA LEU A 130 7.08 19.70 18.40
C LEU A 130 7.83 20.20 17.16
N LEU A 131 7.44 21.34 16.59
CA LEU A 131 8.14 21.91 15.45
C LEU A 131 9.58 22.29 15.84
N GLY A 132 10.57 21.82 15.07
CA GLY A 132 11.99 21.99 15.36
C GLY A 132 12.55 20.99 16.38
N SER A 133 11.73 20.08 16.92
CA SER A 133 12.21 19.02 17.81
C SER A 133 13.14 18.06 17.08
N ILE A 134 14.24 17.68 17.73
CA ILE A 134 15.26 16.80 17.17
C ILE A 134 15.03 15.39 17.71
N VAL A 135 14.66 14.45 16.83
CA VAL A 135 14.52 13.04 17.20
C VAL A 135 15.91 12.42 17.43
N PRO A 136 16.08 11.51 18.40
CA PRO A 136 17.38 10.90 18.68
C PRO A 136 17.82 9.90 17.62
N ARG A 137 16.89 9.29 16.87
CA ARG A 137 17.13 8.24 15.86
C ARG A 137 15.92 8.04 14.95
N ASP A 138 16.12 7.28 13.88
CA ASP A 138 15.03 6.69 13.10
C ASP A 138 14.19 5.75 13.98
N ALA A 139 12.88 5.71 13.71
CA ALA A 139 12.02 4.67 14.26
C ALA A 139 12.47 3.28 13.79
N GLY A 140 12.16 2.24 14.58
CA GLY A 140 12.56 0.87 14.26
C GLY A 140 12.07 0.41 12.88
N VAL A 141 10.81 0.74 12.54
CA VAL A 141 10.21 0.48 11.22
C VAL A 141 10.91 1.25 10.09
N VAL A 142 11.34 2.48 10.33
CA VAL A 142 12.06 3.30 9.32
C VAL A 142 13.43 2.70 9.04
N SER A 143 14.14 2.27 10.09
CA SER A 143 15.43 1.57 9.94
C SER A 143 15.30 0.31 9.08
N LYS A 144 14.19 -0.44 9.23
CA LYS A 144 13.92 -1.62 8.42
C LYS A 144 13.53 -1.27 6.98
N LEU A 145 12.72 -0.23 6.76
CA LEU A 145 12.39 0.27 5.42
C LEU A 145 13.66 0.69 4.65
N ARG A 146 14.59 1.40 5.31
CA ARG A 146 15.87 1.78 4.71
C ARG A 146 16.73 0.57 4.35
N LYS A 147 16.78 -0.44 5.22
CA LYS A 147 17.45 -1.72 4.91
C LYS A 147 16.83 -2.45 3.72
N ALA A 148 15.54 -2.26 3.47
CA ALA A 148 14.85 -2.74 2.28
C ALA A 148 15.06 -1.81 1.06
N GLY A 149 15.83 -0.73 1.18
CA GLY A 149 16.10 0.21 0.09
C GLY A 149 14.95 1.17 -0.22
N ALA A 150 13.95 1.28 0.65
CA ALA A 150 12.86 2.22 0.44
C ALA A 150 13.31 3.67 0.63
N ILE A 151 12.72 4.58 -0.14
CA ILE A 151 12.97 6.02 -0.09
C ILE A 151 11.90 6.65 0.80
N ILE A 152 12.31 7.39 1.83
CA ILE A 152 11.36 8.12 2.67
C ILE A 152 10.99 9.41 1.94
N LEU A 153 9.84 9.43 1.28
CA LEU A 153 9.38 10.54 0.46
C LEU A 153 9.00 11.76 1.32
N GLY A 154 8.49 11.53 2.52
CA GLY A 154 7.93 12.61 3.32
C GLY A 154 7.12 12.15 4.52
N LYS A 155 6.50 13.12 5.17
CA LYS A 155 5.62 12.98 6.31
C LYS A 155 4.18 13.28 5.88
N VAL A 156 3.24 12.52 6.39
CA VAL A 156 1.79 12.79 6.22
C VAL A 156 1.16 13.19 7.54
N SER A 157 0.19 14.10 7.45
CA SER A 157 -0.57 14.63 8.57
C SER A 157 -1.38 13.52 9.27
N LEU A 158 -1.73 13.77 10.53
CA LEU A 158 -2.62 12.94 11.33
C LEU A 158 -3.60 13.84 12.08
N SER A 159 -4.70 13.25 12.59
CA SER A 159 -5.43 13.88 13.68
C SER A 159 -4.44 14.19 14.80
N GLU A 160 -4.32 15.47 15.19
CA GLU A 160 -3.25 15.93 16.09
C GLU A 160 -3.16 15.08 17.36
N TRP A 161 -1.92 14.74 17.77
CA TRP A 161 -1.64 13.81 18.88
C TRP A 161 -2.34 12.45 18.75
N ALA A 162 -2.42 11.94 17.52
CA ALA A 162 -3.08 10.69 17.19
C ALA A 162 -4.54 10.61 17.67
N HIS A 163 -5.24 11.75 17.64
CA HIS A 163 -6.63 11.92 18.11
C HIS A 163 -6.80 11.75 19.63
N PHE A 164 -5.71 11.86 20.40
CA PHE A 164 -5.72 11.77 21.87
C PHE A 164 -5.50 13.16 22.51
N ARG A 165 -6.22 14.17 22.00
CA ARG A 165 -6.12 15.57 22.46
C ARG A 165 -7.44 16.10 22.99
N ASP A 166 -8.48 16.04 22.15
CA ASP A 166 -9.81 16.57 22.44
C ASP A 166 -10.84 15.86 21.53
N GLY A 167 -11.98 15.46 22.08
CA GLY A 167 -13.00 14.69 21.37
C GLY A 167 -13.89 15.51 20.42
N GLY A 168 -13.87 16.84 20.51
CA GLY A 168 -14.60 17.76 19.63
C GLY A 168 -13.82 18.15 18.38
N VAL A 169 -12.53 17.80 18.29
CA VAL A 169 -11.70 18.06 17.11
C VAL A 169 -12.04 17.04 16.02
N PRO A 170 -12.35 17.48 14.79
CA PRO A 170 -12.66 16.55 13.71
C PRO A 170 -11.45 15.70 13.33
N SER A 171 -11.74 14.46 12.90
CA SER A 171 -10.73 13.56 12.35
C SER A 171 -9.99 14.17 11.15
N GLY A 172 -8.67 13.98 11.10
CA GLY A 172 -7.80 14.52 10.06
C GLY A 172 -7.44 15.99 10.20
N TRP A 173 -7.85 16.67 11.27
CA TRP A 173 -7.40 18.03 11.57
C TRP A 173 -6.10 18.06 12.37
N CYS A 174 -5.25 19.03 12.05
CA CYS A 174 -4.14 19.44 12.91
C CYS A 174 -3.81 20.93 12.74
N ALA A 175 -3.11 21.52 13.72
CA ALA A 175 -2.74 22.92 13.65
C ALA A 175 -1.76 23.24 12.52
N ARG A 176 -0.95 22.27 12.09
CA ARG A 176 0.11 22.48 11.09
C ARG A 176 -0.38 22.55 9.65
N THR A 177 -1.37 21.75 9.25
CA THR A 177 -1.87 21.69 7.86
C THR A 177 -3.36 22.02 7.72
N GLY A 178 -4.08 22.10 8.84
CA GLY A 178 -5.53 22.24 8.87
C GLY A 178 -6.24 20.90 8.67
N GLN A 179 -7.42 20.95 8.04
CA GLN A 179 -8.29 19.78 7.87
C GLN A 179 -7.91 18.97 6.63
N GLY A 180 -7.46 17.73 6.81
CA GLY A 180 -7.35 16.73 5.74
C GLY A 180 -8.71 16.42 5.11
N LYS A 181 -8.74 16.22 3.79
CA LYS A 181 -9.98 16.00 3.02
C LYS A 181 -9.97 14.63 2.35
N ASN A 182 -11.10 13.92 2.44
CA ASN A 182 -11.28 12.64 1.77
C ASN A 182 -11.28 12.85 0.24
N PRO A 183 -10.48 12.10 -0.54
CA PRO A 183 -10.34 12.30 -1.98
C PRO A 183 -11.58 11.88 -2.79
N TYR A 184 -12.44 11.02 -2.25
CA TYR A 184 -13.70 10.62 -2.90
C TYR A 184 -14.81 11.65 -2.68
N ASN A 185 -14.80 12.34 -1.54
CA ASN A 185 -15.74 13.41 -1.24
C ASN A 185 -15.16 14.35 -0.17
N ILE A 186 -14.76 15.56 -0.57
CA ILE A 186 -14.11 16.54 0.30
C ILE A 186 -14.96 17.00 1.49
N SER A 187 -16.27 16.76 1.47
CA SER A 187 -17.20 17.08 2.56
C SER A 187 -17.37 15.92 3.55
N LYS A 188 -16.78 14.75 3.28
CA LYS A 188 -16.84 13.58 4.16
C LYS A 188 -15.60 13.48 5.05
N ASP A 189 -15.81 12.90 6.23
CA ASP A 189 -14.77 12.63 7.19
C ASP A 189 -13.77 11.59 6.63
N PRO A 190 -12.46 11.91 6.53
CA PRO A 190 -11.45 10.92 6.16
C PRO A 190 -11.21 9.87 7.26
N CYS A 191 -11.84 9.99 8.43
CA CYS A 191 -11.52 9.33 9.69
C CYS A 191 -10.06 9.57 10.10
N GLY A 192 -9.59 8.92 11.17
CA GLY A 192 -8.27 9.13 11.71
C GLY A 192 -7.89 8.06 12.73
N SER A 193 -6.72 8.17 13.36
CA SER A 193 -5.81 9.30 13.25
C SER A 193 -4.85 9.27 12.06
N SER A 194 -4.67 8.14 11.36
CA SER A 194 -3.75 8.06 10.19
C SER A 194 -4.36 8.64 8.91
N SER A 195 -5.03 9.78 9.01
CA SER A 195 -5.81 10.40 7.94
C SER A 195 -4.96 10.75 6.72
N GLY A 196 -3.81 11.39 6.92
CA GLY A 196 -2.91 11.76 5.82
C GLY A 196 -2.36 10.55 5.08
N SER A 197 -2.02 9.46 5.77
CA SER A 197 -1.60 8.19 5.15
C SER A 197 -2.70 7.63 4.25
N ALA A 198 -3.95 7.61 4.73
CA ALA A 198 -5.07 7.09 3.96
C ALA A 198 -5.38 7.93 2.71
N ILE A 199 -5.47 9.25 2.90
CA ILE A 199 -5.72 10.20 1.80
C ILE A 199 -4.59 10.11 0.77
N ALA A 200 -3.33 10.05 1.20
CA ALA A 200 -2.17 9.98 0.30
C ALA A 200 -2.14 8.67 -0.51
N ALA A 201 -2.45 7.53 0.11
CA ALA A 201 -2.51 6.25 -0.60
C ALA A 201 -3.64 6.25 -1.65
N ALA A 202 -4.84 6.70 -1.27
CA ALA A 202 -6.02 6.78 -2.14
C ALA A 202 -5.84 7.77 -3.30
N ALA A 203 -5.15 8.89 -3.07
CA ALA A 203 -4.91 9.91 -4.07
C ALA A 203 -3.63 9.70 -4.91
N ASN A 204 -2.98 8.53 -4.84
CA ASN A 204 -1.73 8.20 -5.53
C ASN A 204 -0.60 9.22 -5.27
N LEU A 205 -0.39 9.60 -4.01
CA LEU A 205 0.68 10.53 -3.62
C LEU A 205 1.97 9.83 -3.17
N ALA A 206 1.95 8.50 -3.09
CA ALA A 206 3.11 7.65 -2.86
C ALA A 206 2.82 6.22 -3.35
N ALA A 207 3.89 5.41 -3.46
CA ALA A 207 3.75 3.99 -3.78
C ALA A 207 3.00 3.28 -2.65
N VAL A 208 3.41 3.51 -1.41
CA VAL A 208 2.82 2.96 -0.18
C VAL A 208 2.93 3.96 0.98
N THR A 209 2.16 3.76 2.05
CA THR A 209 2.21 4.61 3.24
C THR A 209 2.21 3.78 4.53
N LEU A 210 2.71 4.37 5.63
CA LEU A 210 2.57 3.80 6.97
C LEU A 210 1.64 4.64 7.84
N GLY A 211 0.85 3.96 8.66
CA GLY A 211 0.05 4.54 9.75
C GLY A 211 0.39 3.91 11.10
N THR A 212 -0.26 4.44 12.13
CA THR A 212 -0.20 3.86 13.49
C THR A 212 -1.60 3.66 14.02
N ASP A 213 -1.79 2.59 14.76
CA ASP A 213 -3.08 2.24 15.35
C ASP A 213 -2.95 2.05 16.86
N THR A 214 -3.96 2.53 17.58
CA THR A 214 -4.19 2.30 19.00
C THR A 214 -5.59 1.70 19.13
N ASP A 215 -6.58 2.41 18.59
CA ASP A 215 -7.94 1.95 18.40
C ASP A 215 -8.52 2.53 17.09
N GLY A 216 -8.61 1.71 16.05
CA GLY A 216 -9.15 2.08 14.73
C GLY A 216 -8.30 3.03 13.87
N SER A 217 -7.15 3.52 14.34
CA SER A 217 -6.40 4.60 13.70
C SER A 217 -5.69 4.24 12.38
N ILE A 218 -5.62 2.97 12.01
CA ILE A 218 -5.28 2.47 10.66
C ILE A 218 -6.55 2.02 9.94
N LEU A 219 -7.39 1.21 10.61
CA LEU A 219 -8.53 0.54 9.98
C LEU A 219 -9.63 1.53 9.55
N CYS A 220 -10.01 2.46 10.41
CA CYS A 220 -11.06 3.44 10.12
C CYS A 220 -10.71 4.39 8.96
N PRO A 221 -9.54 5.07 8.94
CA PRO A 221 -9.19 5.89 7.79
C PRO A 221 -8.95 5.05 6.53
N SER A 222 -8.52 3.79 6.64
CA SER A 222 -8.43 2.92 5.46
C SER A 222 -9.80 2.64 4.85
N ASN A 223 -10.79 2.31 5.69
CA ASN A 223 -12.18 2.10 5.27
C ASN A 223 -12.78 3.35 4.62
N ASN A 224 -12.63 4.52 5.26
CA ASN A 224 -13.24 5.76 4.76
C ASN A 224 -12.61 6.26 3.44
N ASN A 225 -11.36 5.90 3.15
CA ASN A 225 -10.66 6.30 1.93
C ASN A 225 -10.46 5.14 0.95
N ALA A 226 -11.24 4.05 1.09
CA ALA A 226 -11.26 2.92 0.17
C ALA A 226 -9.88 2.31 -0.16
N ILE A 227 -9.05 2.14 0.86
CA ILE A 227 -7.73 1.49 0.77
C ILE A 227 -7.62 0.31 1.75
N VAL A 228 -6.56 -0.47 1.63
CA VAL A 228 -6.21 -1.54 2.56
C VAL A 228 -5.36 -0.99 3.70
N GLY A 229 -5.75 -1.30 4.94
CA GLY A 229 -4.95 -1.08 6.13
C GLY A 229 -4.77 -2.37 6.91
N ILE A 230 -3.55 -2.67 7.32
CA ILE A 230 -3.27 -3.80 8.22
C ILE A 230 -2.88 -3.25 9.58
N LYS A 231 -3.67 -3.55 10.62
CA LYS A 231 -3.27 -3.37 12.01
C LYS A 231 -2.65 -4.67 12.53
N PRO A 232 -1.32 -4.79 12.61
CA PRO A 232 -0.72 -6.04 13.04
C PRO A 232 -0.92 -6.29 14.55
N THR A 233 -0.62 -7.52 14.98
CA THR A 233 -0.52 -7.87 16.40
C THR A 233 0.47 -6.93 17.09
N VAL A 234 0.17 -6.48 18.30
CA VAL A 234 1.08 -5.64 19.09
C VAL A 234 2.41 -6.36 19.27
N GLY A 235 3.51 -5.67 18.92
CA GLY A 235 4.86 -6.22 18.94
C GLY A 235 5.31 -6.85 17.62
N LEU A 236 4.44 -7.12 16.65
CA LEU A 236 4.91 -7.65 15.35
C LEU A 236 5.81 -6.63 14.63
N THR A 237 5.47 -5.34 14.73
CA THR A 237 6.26 -4.22 14.21
C THR A 237 6.71 -3.35 15.39
N SER A 238 7.93 -2.81 15.30
CA SER A 238 8.49 -1.99 16.38
C SER A 238 7.75 -0.66 16.53
N ARG A 239 7.41 -0.27 17.76
CA ARG A 239 6.94 1.10 18.10
C ARG A 239 8.08 2.02 18.53
N ALA A 240 9.31 1.55 18.57
CA ALA A 240 10.44 2.36 19.01
C ALA A 240 10.64 3.57 18.08
N GLY A 241 10.69 4.78 18.66
CA GLY A 241 10.79 6.02 17.89
C GLY A 241 9.46 6.49 17.30
N VAL A 242 8.32 5.99 17.78
CA VAL A 242 6.99 6.52 17.45
C VAL A 242 6.46 7.30 18.65
N VAL A 243 5.89 8.49 18.42
CA VAL A 243 5.19 9.25 19.48
C VAL A 243 3.98 8.42 19.93
N PRO A 244 3.93 7.94 21.18
CA PRO A 244 2.98 6.91 21.60
C PRO A 244 1.64 7.49 22.09
N ILE A 245 0.63 6.64 22.16
CA ILE A 245 -0.53 6.78 23.07
C ILE A 245 -0.41 5.74 24.19
N THR A 246 -0.37 4.45 23.85
CA THR A 246 -0.26 3.38 24.86
C THR A 246 0.54 2.17 24.36
N PRO A 247 1.53 1.69 25.13
CA PRO A 247 2.30 0.52 24.76
C PRO A 247 1.49 -0.78 24.75
N ARG A 248 0.24 -0.79 25.24
CA ARG A 248 -0.62 -1.99 25.25
C ARG A 248 -1.33 -2.23 23.92
N GLN A 249 -1.55 -1.19 23.13
CA GLN A 249 -2.36 -1.26 21.90
C GLN A 249 -1.62 -0.71 20.68
N ASP A 250 -0.68 0.22 20.89
CA ASP A 250 0.03 0.87 19.81
C ASP A 250 0.77 -0.12 18.91
N THR A 251 0.60 0.08 17.61
CA THR A 251 1.28 -0.66 16.56
C THR A 251 1.46 0.19 15.31
N VAL A 252 2.46 -0.14 14.48
CA VAL A 252 2.68 0.49 13.18
C VAL A 252 2.26 -0.47 12.09
N GLY A 253 1.51 0.01 11.09
CA GLY A 253 1.01 -0.86 10.04
C GLY A 253 0.96 -0.18 8.66
N PRO A 254 1.00 -0.99 7.59
CA PRO A 254 0.91 -0.49 6.22
C PRO A 254 -0.51 -0.05 5.85
N MET A 255 -0.57 1.00 5.03
CA MET A 255 -1.79 1.54 4.43
C MET A 255 -1.54 1.74 2.93
N CYS A 256 -2.13 0.88 2.11
CA CYS A 256 -1.83 0.72 0.68
C CYS A 256 -3.10 0.50 -0.14
N ARG A 257 -3.03 0.65 -1.47
CA ARG A 257 -4.18 0.44 -2.36
C ARG A 257 -4.56 -1.04 -2.51
N THR A 258 -3.60 -1.95 -2.35
CA THR A 258 -3.83 -3.40 -2.48
C THR A 258 -3.35 -4.18 -1.26
N VAL A 259 -3.91 -5.38 -1.06
CA VAL A 259 -3.47 -6.31 -0.01
C VAL A 259 -2.04 -6.77 -0.25
N ALA A 260 -1.67 -7.00 -1.52
CA ALA A 260 -0.31 -7.40 -1.88
C ALA A 260 0.71 -6.35 -1.43
N ASP A 261 0.50 -5.07 -1.76
CA ASP A 261 1.39 -3.98 -1.38
C ASP A 261 1.52 -3.87 0.15
N ALA A 262 0.38 -3.96 0.86
CA ALA A 262 0.38 -3.94 2.32
C ALA A 262 1.20 -5.10 2.91
N VAL A 263 1.13 -6.30 2.31
CA VAL A 263 1.93 -7.46 2.74
C VAL A 263 3.41 -7.30 2.41
N TYR A 264 3.78 -6.75 1.25
CA TYR A 264 5.18 -6.42 0.93
C TYR A 264 5.79 -5.48 1.98
N VAL A 265 5.03 -4.46 2.40
CA VAL A 265 5.47 -3.52 3.43
C VAL A 265 5.51 -4.18 4.81
N LEU A 266 4.49 -4.96 5.17
CA LEU A 266 4.44 -5.67 6.46
C LEU A 266 5.67 -6.58 6.62
N ASP A 267 6.04 -7.32 5.58
CA ASP A 267 7.23 -8.17 5.57
C ASP A 267 8.51 -7.39 5.84
N ALA A 268 8.64 -6.20 5.23
CA ALA A 268 9.82 -5.38 5.42
C ALA A 268 9.94 -4.83 6.85
N ILE A 269 8.82 -4.46 7.48
CA ILE A 269 8.84 -3.76 8.78
C ILE A 269 8.66 -4.67 10.00
N SER A 270 8.32 -5.95 9.79
CA SER A 270 8.10 -6.92 10.87
C SER A 270 9.41 -7.36 11.54
N GLY A 271 9.29 -7.80 12.80
CA GLY A 271 10.35 -8.50 13.52
C GLY A 271 11.09 -7.69 14.56
N LEU A 272 12.05 -8.38 15.19
CA LEU A 272 12.74 -7.94 16.40
C LEU A 272 13.33 -6.53 16.30
N ASP A 273 13.15 -5.77 17.38
CA ASP A 273 13.85 -4.53 17.69
C ASP A 273 14.09 -4.49 19.22
N TYR A 274 15.36 -4.50 19.63
CA TYR A 274 15.73 -4.49 21.05
C TYR A 274 15.31 -3.22 21.80
N ASN A 275 14.97 -2.15 21.08
CA ASN A 275 14.41 -0.95 21.67
C ASN A 275 12.91 -1.03 21.94
N ASP A 276 12.26 -2.13 21.56
CA ASP A 276 10.85 -2.40 21.83
C ASP A 276 10.66 -3.85 22.26
N LYS A 277 10.59 -4.06 23.58
CA LYS A 277 10.50 -5.39 24.19
C LYS A 277 9.27 -6.19 23.71
N ALA A 278 8.20 -5.53 23.25
CA ALA A 278 7.03 -6.21 22.70
C ALA A 278 7.37 -7.06 21.46
N THR A 279 8.44 -6.70 20.74
CA THR A 279 8.88 -7.43 19.54
C THR A 279 9.58 -8.75 19.83
N ILE A 280 10.07 -8.96 21.05
CA ILE A 280 10.83 -10.17 21.43
C ILE A 280 9.93 -11.40 21.28
N GLU A 281 8.78 -11.41 21.95
CA GLU A 281 7.86 -12.54 21.88
C GLU A 281 7.16 -12.64 20.52
N ALA A 282 6.73 -11.51 19.95
CA ALA A 282 6.05 -11.51 18.65
C ALA A 282 6.95 -12.05 17.52
N SER A 283 8.26 -11.83 17.57
CA SER A 283 9.21 -12.30 16.55
C SER A 283 9.22 -13.82 16.38
N ARG A 284 8.85 -14.57 17.42
CA ARG A 284 8.78 -16.04 17.41
C ARG A 284 7.68 -16.58 16.49
N TYR A 285 6.68 -15.76 16.19
CA TYR A 285 5.51 -16.12 15.39
C TYR A 285 5.59 -15.62 13.94
N ILE A 286 6.72 -15.02 13.55
CA ILE A 286 6.93 -14.61 12.17
C ILE A 286 7.12 -15.87 11.31
N PRO A 287 6.29 -16.08 10.29
CA PRO A 287 6.36 -17.27 9.45
C PRO A 287 7.70 -17.33 8.71
N ARG A 288 8.30 -18.53 8.66
CA ARG A 288 9.49 -18.77 7.84
C ARG A 288 9.15 -18.43 6.39
N GLY A 289 9.90 -17.54 5.76
CA GLY A 289 9.63 -17.04 4.40
C GLY A 289 8.72 -15.81 4.31
N GLY A 290 8.27 -15.25 5.43
CA GLY A 290 7.48 -14.01 5.46
C GLY A 290 5.99 -14.21 5.13
N TYR A 291 5.22 -13.13 5.18
CA TYR A 291 3.79 -13.08 4.95
C TYR A 291 3.41 -13.12 3.46
N LYS A 292 4.30 -12.72 2.54
CA LYS A 292 4.04 -12.78 1.09
C LYS A 292 3.61 -14.15 0.58
N GLN A 293 4.08 -15.23 1.22
CA GLN A 293 3.70 -16.61 0.86
C GLN A 293 2.19 -16.90 1.01
N PHE A 294 1.44 -16.04 1.72
CA PHE A 294 0.00 -16.18 1.93
C PHE A 294 -0.84 -15.37 0.93
N LEU A 295 -0.23 -14.68 -0.02
CA LEU A 295 -0.93 -14.05 -1.16
C LEU A 295 -1.37 -15.12 -2.16
N LYS A 296 -2.44 -15.84 -1.82
CA LYS A 296 -3.01 -16.94 -2.61
C LYS A 296 -4.39 -16.55 -3.13
N ILE A 297 -4.60 -16.67 -4.44
CA ILE A 297 -5.87 -16.32 -5.09
C ILE A 297 -7.05 -17.15 -4.55
N ASP A 298 -6.79 -18.40 -4.17
CA ASP A 298 -7.75 -19.35 -3.60
C ASP A 298 -7.64 -19.44 -2.07
N GLY A 299 -7.04 -18.44 -1.41
CA GLY A 299 -6.72 -18.47 0.02
C GLY A 299 -7.93 -18.69 0.95
N LEU A 300 -9.13 -18.33 0.50
CA LEU A 300 -10.39 -18.55 1.23
C LEU A 300 -10.93 -19.99 1.14
N LYS A 301 -10.46 -20.81 0.19
CA LYS A 301 -10.93 -22.19 0.04
C LYS A 301 -10.71 -22.98 1.33
N GLY A 302 -11.79 -23.58 1.83
CA GLY A 302 -11.81 -24.36 3.08
C GLY A 302 -11.66 -23.53 4.37
N LYS A 303 -11.71 -22.18 4.30
CA LYS A 303 -11.69 -21.33 5.51
C LYS A 303 -13.10 -21.21 6.09
N ARG A 304 -13.17 -21.00 7.41
CA ARG A 304 -14.40 -20.72 8.16
C ARG A 304 -14.34 -19.27 8.62
N LEU A 305 -15.32 -18.46 8.24
CA LEU A 305 -15.43 -17.07 8.62
C LEU A 305 -16.59 -16.90 9.61
N GLY A 306 -16.33 -16.27 10.75
CA GLY A 306 -17.38 -15.86 11.68
C GLY A 306 -17.93 -14.50 11.26
N LEU A 307 -19.22 -14.45 10.90
CA LEU A 307 -19.88 -13.18 10.59
C LEU A 307 -20.36 -12.52 11.86
N PHE A 308 -19.89 -11.32 12.12
CA PHE A 308 -20.34 -10.52 13.25
C PHE A 308 -21.60 -9.75 12.83
N ARG A 309 -22.78 -10.28 13.17
CA ARG A 309 -24.10 -9.69 12.86
C ARG A 309 -24.76 -9.16 14.15
N ASN A 310 -25.39 -7.99 14.08
CA ASN A 310 -26.10 -7.27 15.16
C ASN A 310 -25.27 -6.80 16.38
N GLU A 311 -25.83 -5.84 17.14
CA GLU A 311 -25.31 -5.13 18.33
C GLU A 311 -24.14 -4.15 18.16
N PHE A 312 -23.23 -4.33 17.19
CA PHE A 312 -22.08 -3.40 17.00
C PHE A 312 -22.14 -2.56 15.72
N PHE A 313 -22.82 -3.04 14.67
CA PHE A 313 -22.98 -2.34 13.41
C PHE A 313 -24.46 -2.34 13.00
N ASN A 314 -25.20 -1.30 13.37
CA ASN A 314 -26.59 -1.13 12.96
C ASN A 314 -26.65 -0.62 11.52
N VAL A 315 -26.43 -1.52 10.56
CA VAL A 315 -26.66 -1.25 9.14
C VAL A 315 -28.16 -1.34 8.90
N GLY A 316 -28.85 -0.20 8.95
CA GLY A 316 -30.30 -0.14 8.80
C GLY A 316 -30.79 -0.99 7.63
N GLU A 317 -31.86 -1.75 7.85
CA GLU A 317 -32.42 -2.68 6.88
C GLU A 317 -32.72 -1.97 5.55
N GLY A 318 -32.31 -2.56 4.42
CA GLY A 318 -32.46 -1.97 3.09
C GLY A 318 -31.48 -0.84 2.74
N SER A 319 -30.60 -0.42 3.65
CA SER A 319 -29.57 0.59 3.38
C SER A 319 -28.56 0.14 2.31
N VAL A 320 -27.87 1.11 1.69
CA VAL A 320 -26.76 0.83 0.77
C VAL A 320 -25.68 0.00 1.45
N TYR A 321 -25.41 0.24 2.74
CA TYR A 321 -24.44 -0.53 3.52
C TYR A 321 -24.84 -2.00 3.67
N ALA A 322 -26.10 -2.28 3.98
CA ALA A 322 -26.61 -3.65 4.06
C ALA A 322 -26.48 -4.37 2.70
N LYS A 323 -26.84 -3.70 1.60
CA LYS A 323 -26.71 -4.27 0.24
C LYS A 323 -25.25 -4.55 -0.16
N VAL A 324 -24.35 -3.63 0.15
CA VAL A 324 -22.90 -3.80 -0.12
C VAL A 324 -22.32 -4.91 0.75
N PHE A 325 -22.70 -4.99 2.02
CA PHE A 325 -22.28 -6.06 2.93
C PHE A 325 -22.69 -7.44 2.41
N GLU A 326 -23.95 -7.62 2.02
CA GLU A 326 -24.43 -8.90 1.46
C GLU A 326 -23.70 -9.26 0.16
N ARG A 327 -23.45 -8.28 -0.74
CA ARG A 327 -22.66 -8.52 -1.95
C ARG A 327 -21.23 -8.99 -1.66
N HIS A 328 -20.58 -8.40 -0.66
CA HIS A 328 -19.27 -8.84 -0.22
C HIS A 328 -19.32 -10.25 0.37
N PHE A 329 -20.37 -10.58 1.12
CA PHE A 329 -20.55 -11.92 1.64
C PHE A 329 -20.69 -12.97 0.54
N SER A 330 -21.53 -12.74 -0.49
CA SER A 330 -21.62 -13.65 -1.65
C SER A 330 -20.26 -13.85 -2.33
N THR A 331 -19.50 -12.75 -2.49
CA THR A 331 -18.14 -12.82 -3.05
C THR A 331 -17.21 -13.71 -2.20
N LEU A 332 -17.36 -13.70 -0.88
CA LEU A 332 -16.54 -14.49 0.05
C LEU A 332 -17.00 -15.95 0.14
N SER A 333 -18.31 -16.24 0.00
CA SER A 333 -18.85 -17.60 0.05
C SER A 333 -18.63 -18.38 -1.25
N GLY A 334 -18.43 -17.68 -2.37
CA GLY A 334 -18.30 -18.28 -3.69
C GLY A 334 -19.64 -18.70 -4.31
N ASP A 335 -20.74 -18.15 -3.78
CA ASP A 335 -22.10 -18.28 -4.32
C ASP A 335 -22.44 -17.15 -5.32
#